data_AF-A0A3S5Y5D1-F1
#
_entry.id   AF-A0A3S5Y5D1-F1
#
_cell.length_a   1.000
_cell.length_b   1.000
_cell.length_c   1.000
_cell.angle_alpha   90.00
_cell.angle_beta   90.00
_cell.angle_gamma   90.00
#
_symmetry.space_group_name_H-M   'P 1'
#
loop_
_entity.id
_entity.type
_entity.pdbx_description
1 polymer ?
#
loop_
_entity_poly.entity_id
_entity_poly.type
_entity_poly.pdbx_seq_one_letter_code
_entity_poly.pdbx_strand_id
1 'polypeptide(L)'
;MSVGIAVLGRPGADRTPEQRSSRLAQHQDSVHALISKLEGLSESDLGDFLRLDVLREVLDRRVGQVGRYERAVFSEAFKVLVEEEFTVTNLEQCWRAN
;
A
#
# COMPACT_ATOMS: atom_id res chain seq x y z
N MET A 1 9.75 4.16 -4.05
CA MET A 1 10.93 4.13 -3.16
C MET A 1 10.64 3.53 -1.78
N SER A 2 9.38 3.40 -1.38
CA SER A 2 8.95 3.05 -0.02
C SER A 2 9.43 1.66 0.45
N VAL A 3 9.27 0.61 -0.38
CA VAL A 3 9.78 -0.74 -0.06
C VAL A 3 11.30 -0.78 0.07
N GLY A 4 12.01 -0.05 -0.80
CA GLY A 4 13.48 0.03 -0.75
C GLY A 4 13.97 0.65 0.56
N ILE A 5 13.32 1.72 1.03
CA ILE A 5 13.63 2.33 2.33
C ILE A 5 13.21 1.42 3.49
N ALA A 6 12.06 0.76 3.39
CA ALA A 6 11.56 -0.15 4.40
C ALA A 6 12.50 -1.35 4.61
N VAL A 7 13.09 -1.88 3.53
CA VAL A 7 14.02 -3.02 3.59
C VAL A 7 15.46 -2.59 3.83
N LEU A 8 16.02 -1.68 3.02
CA LEU A 8 17.46 -1.38 3.00
C LEU A 8 17.90 -0.38 4.07
N GLY A 9 17.02 0.54 4.46
CA GLY A 9 17.35 1.69 5.30
C GLY A 9 17.26 2.98 4.50
N ARG A 10 17.41 4.12 5.20
CA ARG A 10 17.61 5.40 4.50
C ARG A 10 19.09 5.52 4.14
N PRO A 11 19.45 6.15 3.01
CA PRO A 11 20.84 6.43 2.69
C PRO A 11 21.54 7.14 3.87
N GLY A 12 22.65 6.58 4.36
CA GLY A 12 23.36 7.06 5.55
C GLY A 12 22.93 6.42 6.88
N ALA A 13 21.91 5.58 6.86
CA ALA A 13 21.46 4.73 7.98
C ALA A 13 21.11 3.33 7.43
N ASP A 14 22.07 2.74 6.69
CA ASP A 14 21.91 1.45 6.04
C ASP A 14 21.82 0.32 7.07
N ARG A 15 20.97 -0.66 6.75
CA ARG A 15 20.79 -1.83 7.60
C ARG A 15 21.83 -2.90 7.29
N THR A 16 22.20 -3.64 8.32
CA THR A 16 23.04 -4.84 8.18
C THR A 16 22.40 -5.85 7.22
N PRO A 17 23.19 -6.72 6.55
CA PRO A 17 22.65 -7.77 5.69
C PRO A 17 21.56 -8.62 6.36
N GLU A 18 21.75 -8.95 7.64
CA GLU A 18 20.82 -9.77 8.43
C GLU A 18 19.51 -9.03 8.73
N GLN A 19 19.59 -7.73 9.04
CA GLN A 19 18.40 -6.89 9.22
C GLN A 19 17.61 -6.70 7.91
N ARG A 20 18.31 -6.64 6.77
CA ARG A 20 17.70 -6.52 5.44
C ARG A 20 16.95 -7.80 5.06
N SER A 21 17.57 -8.97 5.25
CA SER A 21 16.94 -10.25 4.96
C SER A 21 15.73 -10.51 5.85
N SER A 22 15.86 -10.25 7.16
CA SER A 22 14.76 -10.40 8.12
C SER A 22 13.57 -9.49 7.79
N ARG A 23 13.81 -8.20 7.49
CA ARG A 23 12.73 -7.29 7.09
C ARG A 23 12.08 -7.67 5.76
N LEU A 24 12.87 -8.11 4.79
CA LEU A 24 12.32 -8.56 3.51
C LEU A 24 11.39 -9.76 3.70
N ALA A 25 11.78 -10.73 4.53
CA ALA A 25 10.94 -11.87 4.88
C ALA A 25 9.65 -11.41 5.58
N GLN A 26 9.74 -10.51 6.58
CA GLN A 26 8.57 -9.95 7.26
C GLN A 26 7.60 -9.24 6.31
N HIS A 27 8.11 -8.46 5.35
CA HIS A 27 7.27 -7.82 4.35
C HIS A 27 6.62 -8.83 3.41
N GLN A 28 7.34 -9.88 3.00
CA GLN A 28 6.77 -10.96 2.19
C GLN A 28 5.65 -11.68 2.94
N ASP A 29 5.86 -12.00 4.22
CA ASP A 29 4.86 -12.64 5.07
C ASP A 29 3.62 -11.76 5.24
N SER A 30 3.82 -10.45 5.43
CA SER A 30 2.72 -9.48 5.59
C SER A 30 1.91 -9.32 4.29
N VAL A 31 2.58 -9.30 3.13
CA VAL A 31 1.92 -9.30 1.82
C VAL A 31 1.15 -10.58 1.60
N HIS A 32 1.73 -11.75 1.90
CA HIS A 32 1.02 -13.03 1.79
C HIS A 32 -0.19 -13.09 2.72
N ALA A 33 -0.07 -12.62 3.96
CA ALA A 33 -1.17 -12.56 4.90
C ALA A 33 -2.32 -11.67 4.38
N LEU A 34 -1.99 -10.53 3.78
CA LEU A 34 -2.97 -9.67 3.13
C LEU A 34 -3.64 -10.38 1.94
N ILE A 35 -2.88 -11.04 1.07
CA ILE A 35 -3.43 -11.78 -0.08
C ILE A 35 -4.37 -12.89 0.41
N SER A 36 -3.93 -13.71 1.35
CA SER A 36 -4.77 -14.78 1.91
C SER A 36 -6.02 -14.25 2.61
N LYS A 37 -5.93 -13.09 3.28
CA LYS A 37 -7.12 -12.40 3.79
C LYS A 37 -8.09 -12.08 2.66
N LEU A 38 -7.61 -11.45 1.59
CA LEU A 38 -8.45 -11.03 0.45
C LEU A 38 -9.08 -12.21 -0.28
N GLU A 39 -8.36 -13.31 -0.46
CA GLU A 39 -8.87 -14.55 -1.07
C GLU A 39 -9.97 -15.20 -0.23
N GLY A 40 -9.97 -14.97 1.10
CA GLY A 40 -10.98 -15.49 2.02
C GLY A 40 -12.20 -14.59 2.21
N LEU A 41 -12.23 -13.38 1.64
CA LEU A 41 -13.37 -12.46 1.77
C LEU A 41 -14.49 -12.82 0.78
N SER A 42 -15.73 -12.59 1.19
CA SER A 42 -16.87 -12.58 0.27
C SER A 42 -16.78 -11.36 -0.67
N GLU A 43 -17.53 -11.34 -1.77
CA GLU A 43 -17.57 -10.17 -2.66
C GLU A 43 -18.00 -8.88 -1.93
N SER A 44 -18.92 -8.99 -0.97
CA SER A 44 -19.35 -7.87 -0.14
C SER A 44 -18.22 -7.37 0.75
N ASP A 45 -17.59 -8.27 1.50
CA ASP A 45 -16.52 -7.91 2.43
C ASP A 45 -15.27 -7.42 1.70
N LEU A 46 -15.02 -7.94 0.50
CA LEU A 46 -13.96 -7.46 -0.40
C LEU A 46 -14.26 -6.04 -0.86
N GLY A 47 -15.51 -5.74 -1.24
CA GLY A 47 -15.95 -4.38 -1.56
C GLY A 47 -15.73 -3.42 -0.40
N ASP A 48 -16.14 -3.82 0.81
CA ASP A 48 -15.96 -3.06 2.04
C ASP A 48 -14.49 -2.87 2.42
N PHE A 49 -13.65 -3.86 2.16
CA PHE A 49 -12.21 -3.76 2.38
C PHE A 49 -11.54 -2.83 1.35
N LEU A 50 -11.90 -2.95 0.08
CA LEU A 50 -11.29 -2.17 -1.00
C LEU A 50 -11.74 -0.71 -0.99
N ARG A 51 -12.93 -0.39 -0.47
CA ARG A 51 -13.48 0.99 -0.38
C ARG A 51 -13.43 1.71 -1.74
N LEU A 52 -13.95 1.03 -2.78
CA LEU A 52 -13.91 1.52 -4.17
C LEU A 52 -14.75 2.78 -4.40
N ASP A 53 -15.76 2.99 -3.56
CA ASP A 53 -16.54 4.22 -3.49
C ASP A 53 -15.65 5.43 -3.14
N VAL A 54 -14.80 5.29 -2.11
CA VAL A 54 -13.83 6.33 -1.73
C VAL A 54 -12.79 6.53 -2.82
N LEU A 55 -12.29 5.45 -3.42
CA LEU A 55 -11.34 5.57 -4.54
C LEU A 55 -11.96 6.35 -5.71
N ARG A 56 -13.22 6.06 -6.05
CA ARG A 56 -13.94 6.79 -7.11
C ARG A 56 -14.09 8.28 -6.78
N GLU A 57 -14.40 8.63 -5.52
CA GLU A 57 -14.46 10.02 -5.06
C GLU A 57 -13.12 10.73 -5.24
N VAL A 58 -12.02 10.08 -4.85
CA VAL A 58 -10.67 10.63 -4.97
C VAL A 58 -10.28 10.83 -6.43
N LEU A 59 -10.66 9.90 -7.31
CA LEU A 59 -10.36 9.96 -8.75
C LEU A 59 -11.25 10.96 -9.51
N ASP A 60 -12.39 11.38 -8.95
CA ASP A 60 -13.33 12.31 -9.58
C ASP A 60 -12.83 13.77 -9.55
N ARG A 61 -11.73 14.03 -10.26
CA ARG A 61 -11.14 15.36 -10.43
C ARG A 61 -10.85 15.65 -11.89
N ARG A 62 -11.22 16.85 -12.33
CA ARG A 62 -10.81 17.35 -13.65
C ARG A 62 -9.32 17.65 -13.65
N VAL A 63 -8.54 16.73 -14.20
CA VAL A 63 -7.08 16.87 -14.34
C VAL A 63 -6.70 17.05 -15.81
N GLY A 64 -5.84 18.02 -16.09
CA GLY A 64 -5.43 18.35 -17.46
C GLY A 64 -4.46 17.35 -18.11
N GLN A 65 -3.94 16.39 -17.34
CA GLN A 65 -3.06 15.32 -17.83
C GLN A 65 -3.61 13.95 -17.42
N VAL A 66 -4.15 13.23 -18.41
CA VAL A 66 -4.70 11.89 -18.26
C VAL A 66 -3.65 10.95 -17.65
N GLY A 67 -4.01 10.27 -16.56
CA GLY A 67 -3.18 9.24 -15.93
C GLY A 67 -2.09 9.76 -14.98
N ARG A 68 -1.71 11.05 -14.99
CA ARG A 68 -0.66 11.54 -14.06
C ARG A 68 -1.17 11.58 -12.63
N TYR A 69 -2.41 12.03 -12.45
CA TYR A 69 -3.03 12.15 -11.15
C TYR A 69 -3.28 10.77 -10.55
N GLU A 70 -3.87 9.87 -11.33
CA GLU A 70 -4.19 8.50 -10.94
C GLU A 70 -2.91 7.75 -10.53
N ARG A 71 -1.82 7.89 -11.29
CA ARG A 71 -0.51 7.32 -10.91
C ARG A 71 0.00 7.86 -9.57
N ALA A 72 -0.21 9.14 -9.29
CA ALA A 72 0.20 9.73 -8.01
C ALA A 72 -0.65 9.21 -6.84
N VAL A 73 -1.97 9.16 -7.00
CA VAL A 73 -2.91 8.60 -6.02
C VAL A 73 -2.52 7.16 -5.67
N PHE A 74 -2.36 6.29 -6.68
CA PHE A 74 -1.97 4.89 -6.43
C PHE A 74 -0.59 4.78 -5.79
N SER A 75 0.37 5.60 -6.21
CA SER A 75 1.73 5.58 -5.65
C SER A 75 1.75 5.96 -4.16
N GLU A 76 1.02 7.01 -3.76
CA GLU A 76 0.93 7.41 -2.35
C GLU A 76 0.12 6.41 -1.54
N ALA A 77 -0.97 5.87 -2.08
CA ALA A 77 -1.77 4.84 -1.43
C ALA A 77 -0.94 3.59 -1.09
N PHE A 78 -0.17 3.07 -2.05
CA PHE A 78 0.69 1.90 -1.82
C PHE A 78 1.89 2.22 -0.92
N LYS A 79 2.35 3.47 -0.89
CA LYS A 79 3.36 3.90 0.06
C LYS A 79 2.82 3.83 1.49
N VAL A 80 1.62 4.37 1.74
CA VAL A 80 0.96 4.26 3.05
C VAL A 80 0.73 2.79 3.41
N LEU A 81 0.27 1.97 2.47
CA LEU A 81 0.08 0.54 2.72
C LEU A 81 1.38 -0.17 3.18
N VAL A 82 2.53 0.20 2.61
CA VAL A 82 3.85 -0.31 3.02
C VAL A 82 4.29 0.26 4.38
N GLU A 83 3.99 1.54 4.64
CA GLU A 83 4.30 2.20 5.92
C GLU A 83 3.48 1.64 7.10
N GLU A 84 2.23 1.22 6.83
CA GLU A 84 1.35 0.52 7.77
C GLU A 84 1.63 -0.99 7.86
N GLU A 85 2.72 -1.47 7.24
CA GLU A 85 3.12 -2.89 7.23
C GLU A 85 1.98 -3.82 6.76
N PHE A 86 1.16 -3.38 5.80
CA PHE A 86 -0.01 -4.11 5.29
C PHE A 86 -1.08 -4.42 6.36
N THR A 87 -0.99 -3.81 7.55
CA THR A 87 -1.90 -4.01 8.68
C THR A 87 -2.99 -2.94 8.67
N VAL A 88 -3.89 -3.03 7.69
CA VAL A 88 -4.98 -2.07 7.50
C VAL A 88 -6.36 -2.72 7.66
N THR A 89 -7.29 -1.99 8.27
CA THR A 89 -8.69 -2.42 8.39
C THR A 89 -9.38 -2.45 7.02
N ASN A 90 -9.13 -1.42 6.20
CA ASN A 90 -9.55 -1.28 4.80
C ASN A 90 -8.60 -0.31 4.07
N LEU A 91 -8.79 -0.10 2.77
CA LEU A 91 -7.93 0.76 1.94
C LEU A 91 -8.32 2.24 1.93
N GLU A 92 -9.32 2.68 2.69
CA GLU A 92 -9.77 4.08 2.70
C GLU A 92 -8.64 5.05 3.08
N GLN A 93 -7.87 4.73 4.12
CA GLN A 93 -6.72 5.54 4.53
C GLN A 93 -5.64 5.62 3.44
N CYS A 94 -5.47 4.56 2.65
CA CYS A 94 -4.54 4.54 1.53
C CYS A 94 -5.04 5.49 0.42
N TRP A 95 -6.33 5.47 0.09
CA TRP A 95 -6.90 6.36 -0.93
C TRP A 95 -6.90 7.84 -0.52
N ARG A 96 -6.94 8.12 0.79
CA ARG A 96 -6.92 9.47 1.33
C ARG A 96 -5.50 10.00 1.61
N ALA A 97 -4.45 9.25 1.28
CA ALA A 97 -3.05 9.63 1.48
C ALA A 97 -2.52 10.76 0.55
N ASN A 98 -3.41 11.36 -0.26
CA ASN A 98 -3.11 12.31 -1.33
C ASN A 98 -2.36 13.58 -0.89
#